data_AF-A0A3C1F399-F1
#
_entry.id   AF-A0A3C1F399-F1
#
_cell.length_a   1.000
_cell.length_b   1.000
_cell.length_c   1.000
_cell.angle_alpha   90.00
_cell.angle_beta   90.00
_cell.angle_gamma   90.00
#
_symmetry.space_group_name_H-M   'P 1'
#
loop_
_entity.id
_entity.type
_entity.pdbx_description
1 polymer ?
#
loop_
_entity_poly.entity_id
_entity_poly.type
_entity_poly.pdbx_seq_one_letter_code
_entity_poly.pdbx_strand_id
1 'polypeptide(L)'
;MKLMAAWLAAKLVSFVGIPVTQAGSTLHLSGGLSVVVDDTCSGLRSLISLLALSTLWTSLMPPASARWKKLLLTASSMPIALIANMVRIVSLVILCAIYGPQVAAGFIHYGSGIVVFGVAILALAWLSRMLTRPVPQLATY
;
A
#
# COMPACT_ATOMS: atom_id res chain seq x y z
N MET A 1 -0.67 -12.37 -1.25
CA MET A 1 -1.32 -11.17 -1.86
C MET A 1 -1.27 -11.13 -3.38
N LYS A 2 -0.22 -11.63 -4.04
CA LYS A 2 -0.14 -11.66 -5.52
C LYS A 2 -1.35 -12.30 -6.22
N LEU A 3 -1.90 -13.38 -5.66
CA LEU A 3 -3.10 -14.05 -6.18
C LEU A 3 -4.36 -13.18 -6.08
N MET A 4 -4.51 -12.38 -5.02
CA MET A 4 -5.62 -11.43 -4.88
C MET A 4 -5.48 -10.27 -5.86
N ALA A 5 -4.27 -9.76 -6.07
CA ALA A 5 -4.01 -8.72 -7.06
C ALA A 5 -4.30 -9.22 -8.49
N ALA A 6 -3.84 -10.43 -8.83
CA ALA A 6 -4.15 -11.07 -10.10
C ALA A 6 -5.65 -11.32 -10.28
N TRP A 7 -6.35 -11.77 -9.24
CA TRP A 7 -7.80 -11.96 -9.27
C TRP A 7 -8.56 -10.64 -9.49
N LEU A 8 -8.17 -9.57 -8.79
CA LEU A 8 -8.80 -8.26 -8.93
C LEU A 8 -8.56 -7.68 -10.33
N ALA A 9 -7.34 -7.80 -10.84
CA ALA A 9 -6.99 -7.40 -12.20
C ALA A 9 -7.79 -8.19 -13.24
N ALA A 10 -7.91 -9.51 -13.09
CA ALA A 10 -8.74 -10.34 -13.96
C ALA A 10 -10.20 -9.86 -13.96
N LYS A 11 -10.75 -9.55 -12.79
CA LYS A 11 -12.14 -9.12 -12.64
C LYS A 11 -12.40 -7.76 -13.29
N LEU A 12 -11.47 -6.82 -13.15
CA LEU A 12 -11.57 -5.49 -13.77
C LEU A 12 -11.40 -5.55 -15.29
N VAL A 13 -10.43 -6.32 -15.79
CA VAL A 13 -10.22 -6.53 -17.23
C VAL A 13 -11.43 -7.21 -17.86
N SER A 14 -11.98 -8.22 -17.20
CA SER A 14 -13.22 -8.87 -17.62
C SER A 14 -14.42 -7.92 -17.60
N PHE A 15 -14.47 -6.98 -16.65
CA PHE A 15 -15.54 -5.97 -16.57
C PHE A 15 -15.50 -4.97 -17.73
N VAL A 16 -14.31 -4.69 -18.26
CA VAL A 16 -14.11 -3.83 -19.45
C VAL A 16 -14.41 -4.60 -20.76
N GLY A 17 -14.81 -5.87 -20.68
CA GLY A 17 -15.21 -6.69 -21.84
C GLY A 17 -14.05 -7.43 -22.52
N ILE A 18 -12.87 -7.45 -21.90
CA ILE A 18 -11.70 -8.18 -22.41
C ILE A 18 -11.72 -9.59 -21.80
N PRO A 19 -11.79 -10.67 -22.60
CA PRO A 19 -11.78 -12.02 -22.07
C PRO A 19 -10.40 -12.32 -21.49
N VAL A 20 -10.36 -12.64 -20.20
CA VAL A 20 -9.13 -12.92 -19.46
C VAL A 20 -9.31 -14.18 -18.61
N THR A 21 -8.32 -15.05 -18.66
CA THR A 21 -8.24 -16.25 -17.82
C THR A 21 -7.06 -16.14 -16.86
N GLN A 22 -7.34 -16.28 -15.57
CA GLN A 22 -6.32 -16.26 -14.54
C GLN A 22 -5.75 -17.67 -14.32
N ALA A 23 -4.44 -17.81 -14.43
CA ALA A 23 -3.69 -18.99 -14.03
C ALA A 23 -2.66 -18.60 -12.96
N GLY A 24 -3.02 -18.73 -11.68
CA GLY A 24 -2.18 -18.29 -10.58
C GLY A 24 -1.96 -16.77 -10.57
N SER A 25 -0.71 -16.32 -10.68
CA SER A 25 -0.35 -14.90 -10.82
C SER A 25 -0.25 -14.44 -12.28
N THR A 26 -0.56 -15.30 -13.23
CA THR A 26 -0.49 -14.99 -14.67
C THR A 26 -1.90 -14.78 -15.22
N LEU A 27 -2.06 -13.75 -16.03
CA LEU A 27 -3.30 -13.42 -16.74
C LEU A 27 -3.11 -13.70 -18.23
N HIS A 28 -3.96 -14.54 -18.80
CA HIS A 28 -3.99 -14.86 -20.21
C HIS A 28 -5.12 -14.07 -20.88
N LEU A 29 -4.80 -13.24 -21.87
CA LEU A 29 -5.77 -12.45 -22.61
C LEU A 29 -6.05 -13.09 -23.98
N SER A 30 -7.24 -12.82 -24.53
CA SER A 30 -7.56 -13.17 -25.92
C SER A 30 -6.56 -12.53 -26.89
N GLY A 31 -5.97 -13.34 -27.77
CA GLY A 31 -4.89 -12.93 -28.68
C GLY A 31 -3.51 -13.51 -28.35
N GLY A 32 -3.40 -14.39 -27.34
CA GLY A 32 -2.15 -15.09 -27.00
C GLY A 32 -1.20 -14.31 -26.09
N LEU A 33 -1.61 -13.13 -25.63
CA LEU A 33 -0.83 -12.30 -24.73
C LEU A 33 -0.97 -12.79 -23.28
N SER A 34 0.16 -13.00 -22.60
CA SER A 34 0.21 -13.33 -21.17
C SER A 34 0.88 -12.21 -20.38
N VAL A 35 0.26 -11.81 -19.28
CA VAL A 35 0.77 -10.79 -18.36
C VAL A 35 0.98 -11.44 -16.99
N VAL A 36 2.23 -11.44 -16.52
CA VAL A 36 2.56 -11.95 -15.18
C VAL A 36 2.46 -10.81 -14.18
N VAL A 37 1.66 -11.01 -13.15
CA VAL A 37 1.62 -10.12 -11.98
C VAL A 37 2.83 -10.44 -11.11
N ASP A 38 3.90 -9.69 -11.33
CA ASP A 38 5.17 -9.82 -10.61
C ASP A 38 5.06 -9.37 -9.15
N ASP A 39 6.02 -9.78 -8.31
CA ASP A 39 6.04 -9.55 -6.87
C ASP A 39 6.06 -8.06 -6.50
N THR A 40 6.43 -7.17 -7.42
CA THR A 40 6.34 -5.71 -7.31
C THR A 40 4.90 -5.18 -7.16
N CYS A 41 3.90 -5.95 -7.58
CA CYS A 41 2.48 -5.63 -7.40
C CYS A 41 1.91 -6.11 -6.07
N SER A 42 2.62 -6.96 -5.32
CA SER A 42 2.09 -7.64 -4.14
C SER A 42 1.86 -6.72 -2.94
N GLY A 43 2.48 -5.53 -2.92
CA GLY A 43 2.41 -4.58 -1.81
C GLY A 43 3.18 -4.98 -0.56
N LEU A 44 3.73 -6.20 -0.50
CA LEU A 44 4.44 -6.74 0.67
C LEU A 44 5.68 -5.93 1.00
N ARG A 45 6.39 -5.43 -0.02
CA ARG A 45 7.59 -4.59 0.18
C ARG A 45 7.24 -3.31 0.94
N SER A 46 6.19 -2.61 0.53
CA SER A 46 5.71 -1.39 1.20
C SER A 46 5.20 -1.67 2.62
N LEU A 47 4.52 -2.80 2.84
CA LEU A 47 4.07 -3.23 4.16
C LEU A 47 5.25 -3.48 5.12
N ILE A 48 6.25 -4.25 4.68
CA ILE A 48 7.45 -4.55 5.48
C ILE A 48 8.21 -3.25 5.79
N SER A 49 8.39 -2.38 4.80
CA SER A 49 9.07 -1.09 4.98
C SER A 49 8.30 -0.16 5.94
N LEU A 50 6.97 -0.08 5.86
CA LEU A 50 6.15 0.74 6.77
C LEU A 50 6.12 0.17 8.19
N LEU A 51 6.06 -1.16 8.33
CA LEU A 51 6.16 -1.82 9.63
C LEU A 51 7.51 -1.50 10.28
N ALA A 52 8.62 -1.70 9.55
CA ALA A 52 9.96 -1.39 10.03
C ALA A 52 10.14 0.10 10.39
N LEU A 53 9.58 1.00 9.59
CA LEU A 53 9.62 2.43 9.89
C LEU A 53 8.79 2.77 11.14
N SER A 54 7.62 2.16 11.31
CA SER A 54 6.77 2.39 12.49
C SER A 54 7.40 1.86 13.79
N THR A 55 8.07 0.70 13.73
CA THR A 55 8.80 0.15 14.88
C THR A 55 9.99 1.02 15.22
N LEU A 56 10.74 1.49 14.22
CA LEU A 56 11.81 2.47 14.43
C LEU A 56 11.27 3.76 15.06
N TRP A 57 10.17 4.30 14.53
CA TRP A 57 9.55 5.54 15.02
C TRP A 57 9.12 5.42 16.49
N THR A 58 8.46 4.33 16.86
CA THR A 58 8.03 4.08 18.25
C THR A 58 9.20 3.81 19.21
N SER A 59 10.31 3.29 18.69
CA SER A 59 11.54 3.08 19.46
C SER A 59 12.23 4.41 19.79
N LEU A 60 12.15 5.40 18.90
CA LEU A 60 12.66 6.75 19.11
C LEU A 60 11.76 7.62 20.02
N MET A 61 10.51 7.22 20.25
CA MET A 61 9.60 7.95 21.16
C MET A 61 10.10 7.88 22.61
N PRO A 62 9.96 8.98 23.40
CA PRO A 62 10.41 9.01 24.79
C PRO A 62 9.93 7.80 25.60
N PRO A 63 10.75 7.25 26.51
CA PRO A 63 10.37 6.10 27.35
C PRO A 63 9.11 6.34 28.18
N ALA A 64 8.87 7.60 28.56
CA ALA A 64 7.67 8.04 29.28
C ALA A 64 6.38 7.99 28.44
N SER A 65 6.47 7.74 27.12
CA SER A 65 5.30 7.57 26.27
C SER A 65 4.56 6.29 26.62
N ALA A 66 3.26 6.38 26.89
CA ALA A 66 2.45 5.24 27.28
C ALA A 66 2.56 4.08 26.26
N ARG A 67 2.81 2.86 26.74
CA ARG A 67 3.02 1.66 25.89
C ARG A 67 1.87 1.42 24.91
N TRP A 68 0.63 1.75 25.29
CA TRP A 68 -0.53 1.62 24.42
C TRP A 68 -0.46 2.55 23.18
N LYS A 69 0.13 3.75 23.30
CA LYS A 69 0.31 4.68 22.16
C LYS A 69 1.32 4.12 21.15
N LYS A 70 2.39 3.51 21.65
CA LYS A 70 3.40 2.84 20.82
C LYS A 70 2.79 1.65 20.09
N LEU A 71 2.05 0.80 20.80
CA LEU A 71 1.37 -0.36 20.20
C LEU A 71 0.33 0.07 19.15
N LEU A 72 -0.48 1.10 19.45
CA LEU A 72 -1.48 1.61 18.52
C LEU A 72 -0.83 2.18 17.24
N LEU A 73 0.28 2.91 17.37
CA LEU A 73 1.00 3.47 16.22
C LEU A 73 1.58 2.35 15.34
N THR A 74 2.22 1.34 15.94
CA THR A 74 2.75 0.18 15.20
C THR A 74 1.62 -0.63 14.56
N ALA A 75 0.55 -0.91 15.29
CA ALA A 75 -0.61 -1.64 14.76
C ALA A 75 -1.30 -0.88 13.61
N SER A 76 -1.34 0.46 13.68
CA SER A 76 -1.92 1.32 12.63
C SER A 76 -1.08 1.36 11.35
N SER A 77 0.20 1.01 11.40
CA SER A 77 1.03 0.92 10.18
C SER A 77 0.53 -0.13 9.20
N MET A 78 -0.04 -1.24 9.69
CA MET A 78 -0.59 -2.32 8.88
C MET A 78 -1.81 -1.87 8.03
N PRO A 79 -2.89 -1.29 8.61
CA PRO A 79 -4.00 -0.78 7.81
C PRO A 79 -3.58 0.39 6.91
N ILE A 80 -2.69 1.29 7.36
CA ILE A 80 -2.17 2.38 6.51
C ILE A 80 -1.46 1.80 5.27
N ALA A 81 -0.57 0.83 5.46
CA ALA A 81 0.14 0.17 4.37
C ALA A 81 -0.82 -0.56 3.41
N LEU A 82 -1.84 -1.22 3.95
CA LEU A 82 -2.85 -1.91 3.15
C LEU A 82 -3.64 -0.94 2.27
N ILE A 83 -4.14 0.16 2.87
CA ILE A 83 -4.90 1.19 2.14
C ILE A 83 -4.03 1.84 1.08
N ALA A 84 -2.80 2.23 1.42
CA ALA A 84 -1.86 2.83 0.48
C ALA A 84 -1.60 1.89 -0.72
N ASN A 85 -1.38 0.60 -0.44
CA ASN A 85 -1.20 -0.39 -1.50
C ASN A 85 -2.46 -0.61 -2.35
N MET A 86 -3.66 -0.59 -1.75
CA MET A 86 -4.93 -0.66 -2.49
C MET A 86 -5.07 0.52 -3.46
N VAL A 87 -4.82 1.74 -2.99
CA VAL A 87 -4.81 2.94 -3.84
C VAL A 87 -3.82 2.79 -4.98
N ARG A 88 -2.61 2.28 -4.72
CA ARG A 88 -1.60 2.02 -5.77
C ARG A 88 -2.10 1.07 -6.84
N ILE A 89 -2.64 -0.08 -6.44
CA ILE A 89 -3.13 -1.11 -7.36
C ILE A 89 -4.25 -0.53 -8.21
N VAL A 90 -5.22 0.15 -7.60
CA VAL A 90 -6.34 0.79 -8.31
C VAL A 90 -5.82 1.82 -9.32
N SER A 91 -4.90 2.70 -8.92
CA SER A 91 -4.32 3.70 -9.82
C SER A 91 -3.56 3.06 -10.99
N LEU A 92 -2.76 2.02 -10.75
CA LEU A 92 -2.04 1.31 -11.80
C LEU A 92 -3.00 0.61 -12.78
N VAL A 93 -4.08 0.02 -12.28
CA VAL A 93 -5.09 -0.62 -13.13
C VAL A 93 -5.84 0.42 -13.97
N ILE A 94 -6.23 1.56 -13.40
CA ILE A 94 -6.87 2.65 -14.14
C ILE A 94 -5.93 3.19 -15.23
N LEU A 95 -4.65 3.45 -14.90
CA LEU A 95 -3.67 3.87 -15.92
C LEU A 95 -3.51 2.83 -17.02
N CYS A 96 -3.43 1.55 -16.66
CA CYS A 96 -3.33 0.45 -17.60
C CYS A 96 -4.55 0.34 -18.52
N ALA A 97 -5.75 0.64 -18.02
CA ALA A 97 -6.99 0.61 -18.79
C ALA A 97 -7.07 1.77 -19.81
N ILE A 98 -6.58 2.96 -19.45
CA ILE A 98 -6.67 4.15 -20.31
C ILE A 98 -5.53 4.20 -21.32
N TYR A 99 -4.30 3.89 -20.89
CA TYR A 99 -3.09 4.09 -21.70
C TYR A 99 -2.44 2.80 -22.19
N GLY A 100 -3.06 1.66 -21.89
CA GLY A 100 -2.55 0.35 -22.25
C GLY A 100 -1.53 -0.22 -21.24
N PRO A 101 -1.22 -1.52 -21.39
CA PRO A 101 -0.40 -2.26 -20.42
C PRO A 101 1.05 -1.79 -20.33
N GLN A 102 1.56 -1.05 -21.34
CA GLN A 102 2.93 -0.54 -21.31
C GLN A 102 3.13 0.49 -20.18
N VAL A 103 2.07 1.19 -19.76
CA VAL A 103 2.15 2.21 -18.69
C VAL A 103 2.21 1.59 -17.30
N ALA A 104 1.73 0.36 -17.13
CA ALA A 104 1.92 -0.39 -15.89
C ALA A 104 3.35 -0.94 -15.76
N ALA A 105 4.17 -0.87 -16.82
CA ALA A 105 5.54 -1.34 -16.86
C ALA A 105 6.57 -0.19 -16.72
N GLY A 106 7.75 -0.49 -16.19
CA GLY A 106 8.87 0.47 -16.11
C GLY A 106 8.71 1.58 -15.06
N PHE A 107 8.95 2.83 -15.46
CA PHE A 107 9.12 3.99 -14.57
C PHE A 107 7.88 4.32 -13.74
N ILE A 108 6.68 4.22 -14.32
CA ILE A 108 5.40 4.49 -13.63
C ILE A 108 5.17 3.45 -12.52
N HIS A 109 5.60 2.22 -12.73
CA HIS A 109 5.48 1.15 -11.74
C HIS A 109 6.33 1.43 -10.48
N TYR A 110 7.59 1.84 -10.68
CA TYR A 110 8.51 2.17 -9.59
C TYR A 110 8.15 3.52 -8.94
N GLY A 111 7.85 4.55 -9.75
CA GLY A 111 7.51 5.88 -9.29
C GLY A 111 6.24 5.91 -8.45
N SER A 112 5.18 5.19 -8.87
CA SER A 112 3.95 5.06 -8.08
C SER A 112 4.20 4.40 -6.72
N GLY A 113 5.14 3.46 -6.64
CA GLY A 113 5.55 2.84 -5.38
C GLY A 113 6.15 3.84 -4.40
N ILE A 114 7.06 4.70 -4.88
CA ILE A 114 7.71 5.74 -4.08
C ILE A 114 6.69 6.77 -3.59
N VAL A 115 5.81 7.24 -4.48
CA VAL A 115 4.77 8.23 -4.13
C VAL A 115 3.85 7.69 -3.05
N VAL A 116 3.32 6.48 -3.24
CA VAL A 116 2.39 5.85 -2.29
C VAL A 116 3.07 5.57 -0.96
N PHE A 117 4.35 5.16 -0.98
CA PHE A 117 5.14 5.00 0.23
C PHE A 117 5.33 6.33 0.96
N GLY A 118 5.64 7.41 0.25
CA GLY A 118 5.72 8.76 0.82
C GLY A 118 4.41 9.20 1.48
N VAL A 119 3.27 8.98 0.83
CA VAL A 119 1.95 9.27 1.41
C VAL A 119 1.71 8.47 2.69
N ALA A 120 2.08 7.19 2.71
CA ALA A 120 1.94 6.36 3.90
C ALA A 120 2.83 6.81 5.07
N ILE A 121 4.06 7.28 4.78
CA ILE A 121 4.94 7.90 5.79
C ILE A 121 4.28 9.14 6.38
N LEU A 122 3.73 10.02 5.53
CA LEU A 122 3.05 11.25 5.97
C LEU A 122 1.83 10.93 6.86
N ALA A 123 1.05 9.91 6.49
CA ALA A 123 -0.08 9.45 7.29
C ALA A 123 0.37 8.92 8.67
N LEU A 124 1.46 8.14 8.71
CA LEU A 124 2.03 7.64 9.97
C LEU A 124 2.58 8.77 10.85
N ALA A 125 3.26 9.76 10.25
CA ALA A 125 3.77 10.93 10.96
C ALA A 125 2.63 11.80 11.52
N TRP A 126 1.55 11.99 10.75
CA TRP A 126 0.35 12.70 11.19
C TRP A 126 -0.30 11.99 12.39
N LEU A 127 -0.48 10.67 12.31
CA LEU A 127 -1.03 9.87 13.41
C LEU A 127 -0.15 9.94 14.67
N SER A 128 1.17 9.83 14.49
CA SER A 128 2.14 9.99 15.59
C SER A 128 1.99 11.35 16.28
N ARG A 129 1.87 12.43 15.50
CA ARG A 129 1.68 13.79 16.00
C ARG A 129 0.35 13.96 16.75
N MET A 130 -0.72 13.29 16.33
CA MET A 130 -1.99 13.30 17.07
C MET A 130 -1.88 12.58 18.41
N LEU A 131 -1.21 11.42 18.45
CA LEU A 131 -1.04 10.62 19.67
C LEU A 131 -0.08 11.25 20.69
N THR A 132 0.88 12.05 20.21
CA THR A 132 1.88 12.75 21.02
C THR A 132 1.48 14.18 21.37
N ARG A 133 0.30 14.66 20.95
CA ARG A 133 -0.20 15.96 21.44
C ARG A 133 -0.18 15.93 22.97
N PRO A 134 0.49 16.91 23.63
CA PRO A 134 0.43 17.01 25.07
C PRO A 134 -1.05 17.13 25.45
N VAL A 135 -1.55 16.18 26.23
CA VAL A 135 -2.83 16.36 26.92
C VAL A 135 -2.61 17.62 27.77
N PRO A 136 -3.42 18.68 27.62
CA PRO A 136 -3.27 19.85 28.45
C PRO A 136 -3.39 19.37 29.90
N GLN A 137 -2.32 19.53 30.66
CA GLN A 137 -2.34 19.25 32.09
C GLN A 137 -3.43 20.14 32.66
N LEU A 138 -4.55 19.52 33.07
CA LEU A 138 -5.55 20.20 33.87
C LEU A 138 -4.79 20.76 35.06
N ALA A 139 -4.74 22.09 35.14
CA ALA A 139 -4.17 22.83 36.24
C ALA A 139 -4.81 22.32 37.54
N THR A 140 -4.10 21.46 38.26
CA THR A 140 -4.41 21.17 39.65
C THR A 140 -3.93 22.37 40.46
N TYR A 141 -4.91 23.20 40.83
CA TYR A 141 -4.84 24.23 41.87
C TYR A 141 -4.41 23.66 43.21
#